data_AF-A0A353ZI83-F1
#
_entry.id   AF-A0A353ZI83-F1
#
_cell.length_a   1.000
_cell.length_b   1.000
_cell.length_c   1.000
_cell.angle_alpha   90.00
_cell.angle_beta   90.00
_cell.angle_gamma   90.00
#
_symmetry.space_group_name_H-M   'P 1'
#
loop_
_entity.id
_entity.type
_entity.pdbx_description
1 polymer ?
#
loop_
_entity_poly.entity_id
_entity_poly.type
_entity_poly.pdbx_seq_one_letter_code
_entity_poly.pdbx_strand_id
1 'polypeptide(L)'
;MADWLKQASPADLVQLQSLIDASAVASVPGRVILRTLGEVAEWFGLELQTVKQWRVGPNGCPGEEGAYDVQAIARWRLARNAGSRGDSGVRAELEQQALRLQIARAELKLQAESGELVTRPAAKSAIRGMFARLKAQIEQLPDALAPLVPSEVRTDFRRDCVDRVRIFLAQLANFRFERDVSGNQPPENGDSEA
;
A
#
# COMPACT_ATOMS: atom_id res chain seq x y z
N MET A 1 19.01 -9.36 -30.01
CA MET A 1 17.62 -9.15 -29.54
C MET A 1 17.34 -10.07 -28.35
N ALA A 2 17.75 -9.68 -27.12
CA ALA A 2 17.20 -10.15 -25.83
C ALA A 2 18.09 -9.69 -24.64
N ASP A 3 18.12 -8.39 -24.33
CA ASP A 3 18.74 -7.86 -23.10
C ASP A 3 17.75 -7.77 -21.92
N TRP A 4 16.46 -8.03 -22.16
CA TRP A 4 15.41 -7.87 -21.15
C TRP A 4 15.41 -8.96 -20.07
N LEU A 5 15.98 -10.15 -20.35
CA LEU A 5 16.06 -11.24 -19.36
C LEU A 5 17.10 -11.00 -18.26
N LYS A 6 18.08 -10.11 -18.48
CA LYS A 6 19.01 -9.66 -17.44
C LYS A 6 18.36 -8.67 -16.46
N GLN A 7 17.23 -8.08 -16.85
CA GLN A 7 16.44 -7.13 -16.05
C GLN A 7 15.13 -7.73 -15.54
N ALA A 8 14.83 -8.99 -15.86
CA ALA A 8 13.60 -9.64 -15.44
C ALA A 8 13.53 -9.69 -13.91
N SER A 9 12.51 -9.05 -13.36
CA SER A 9 12.23 -9.03 -11.93
C SER A 9 11.86 -10.45 -11.46
N PRO A 10 11.99 -10.76 -10.15
CA PRO A 10 11.54 -12.04 -9.61
C PRO A 10 10.08 -12.39 -9.97
N ALA A 11 9.22 -11.37 -10.16
CA ALA A 11 7.83 -11.54 -10.57
C ALA A 11 7.69 -12.03 -12.02
N ASP A 12 8.54 -11.56 -12.94
CA ASP A 12 8.53 -11.97 -14.35
C ASP A 12 8.95 -13.44 -14.50
N LEU A 13 9.86 -13.90 -13.65
CA LEU A 13 10.28 -15.30 -13.60
C LEU A 13 9.18 -16.23 -13.07
N VAL A 14 8.36 -15.75 -12.13
CA VAL A 14 7.20 -16.50 -11.60
C VAL A 14 6.08 -16.57 -12.64
N GLN A 15 5.86 -15.50 -13.43
CA GLN A 15 4.90 -15.55 -14.55
C GLN A 15 5.35 -16.50 -15.67
N LEU A 16 6.66 -16.57 -15.95
CA LEU A 16 7.18 -17.58 -16.88
C LEU A 16 6.98 -18.99 -16.34
N GLN A 17 7.17 -19.19 -15.04
CA GLN A 17 6.93 -20.48 -14.38
C GLN A 17 5.45 -20.88 -14.46
N SER A 18 4.51 -19.96 -14.22
CA SER A 18 3.08 -20.24 -14.32
C SER A 18 2.62 -20.54 -15.75
N LEU A 19 3.24 -19.94 -16.77
CA LEU A 19 2.99 -20.26 -18.18
C LEU A 19 3.53 -21.65 -18.56
N ILE A 20 4.67 -22.05 -18.00
CA ILE A 20 5.24 -23.39 -18.19
C ILE A 20 4.37 -24.44 -17.50
N ASP A 21 3.92 -24.17 -16.28
CA ASP A 21 3.08 -25.10 -15.52
C ASP A 21 1.67 -25.20 -16.11
N ALA A 22 1.13 -24.10 -16.65
CA ALA A 22 -0.11 -24.12 -17.44
C ALA A 22 0.03 -24.94 -18.74
N SER A 23 1.24 -25.03 -19.31
CA SER A 23 1.51 -25.86 -20.50
C SER A 23 1.71 -27.35 -20.19
N ALA A 24 1.93 -27.72 -18.92
CA ALA A 24 2.25 -29.09 -18.51
C ALA A 24 1.05 -30.07 -18.55
N VAL A 25 -0.17 -29.57 -18.76
CA VAL A 25 -1.39 -30.40 -18.86
C VAL A 25 -1.68 -30.85 -20.30
N ALA A 26 -1.00 -30.27 -21.29
CA ALA A 26 -1.02 -30.76 -22.66
C ALA A 26 0.30 -31.47 -22.98
N SER A 27 0.23 -32.66 -23.56
CA SER A 27 1.40 -33.34 -24.14
C SER A 27 2.11 -32.40 -25.13
N VAL A 28 3.32 -31.91 -24.82
CA VAL A 28 4.05 -30.97 -25.69
C VAL A 28 5.16 -31.69 -26.48
N PRO A 29 5.13 -31.62 -27.82
CA PRO A 29 6.30 -31.88 -28.66
C PRO A 29 7.29 -30.70 -28.49
N GLY A 30 8.52 -30.96 -28.04
CA GLY A 30 9.55 -29.90 -27.99
C GLY A 30 10.54 -29.96 -26.83
N ARG A 31 11.03 -31.13 -26.44
CA ARG A 31 12.17 -31.23 -25.51
C ARG A 31 13.42 -30.70 -26.22
N VAL A 32 13.85 -29.49 -25.86
CA VAL A 32 15.07 -28.88 -26.43
C VAL A 32 16.29 -29.47 -25.72
N ILE A 33 17.02 -30.31 -26.44
CA ILE A 33 18.28 -30.90 -25.99
C ILE A 33 19.41 -30.19 -26.75
N LEU A 34 20.29 -29.53 -26.01
CA LEU A 34 21.47 -28.87 -26.54
C LEU A 34 22.67 -29.81 -26.44
N ARG A 35 23.58 -29.76 -27.40
CA ARG A 35 24.73 -30.68 -27.48
C ARG A 35 25.93 -30.15 -26.73
N THR A 36 26.08 -28.83 -26.68
CA THR A 36 27.28 -28.17 -26.14
C THR A 36 26.93 -27.20 -25.01
N LEU A 37 27.89 -27.00 -24.10
CA LEU A 37 27.78 -25.96 -23.07
C LEU A 37 27.78 -24.54 -23.67
N GLY A 38 28.33 -24.38 -24.88
CA GLY A 38 28.27 -23.13 -25.65
C GLY A 38 26.85 -22.78 -26.04
N GLU A 39 26.12 -23.75 -26.60
CA GLU A 39 24.70 -23.59 -26.92
C GLU A 39 23.87 -23.30 -25.67
N VAL A 40 24.17 -23.96 -24.53
CA VAL A 40 23.51 -23.67 -23.26
C VAL A 40 23.78 -22.23 -22.82
N ALA A 41 25.03 -21.77 -22.91
CA ALA A 41 25.40 -20.41 -22.56
C ALA A 41 24.69 -19.37 -23.44
N GLU A 42 24.63 -19.61 -24.76
CA GLU A 42 23.89 -18.77 -25.71
C GLU A 42 22.39 -18.76 -25.42
N TRP A 43 21.80 -19.93 -25.15
CA TRP A 43 20.37 -20.05 -24.85
C TRP A 43 19.97 -19.29 -23.59
N PHE A 44 20.80 -19.36 -22.54
CA PHE A 44 20.55 -18.64 -21.28
C PHE A 44 21.10 -17.20 -21.27
N GLY A 45 21.77 -16.75 -22.34
CA GLY A 45 22.36 -15.41 -22.44
C GLY A 45 23.49 -15.16 -21.43
N LEU A 46 24.25 -16.21 -21.08
CA LEU A 46 25.32 -16.18 -20.07
C LEU A 46 26.70 -16.40 -20.70
N GLU A 47 27.73 -16.06 -19.95
CA GLU A 47 29.10 -16.38 -20.34
C GLU A 47 29.37 -17.88 -20.17
N LEU A 48 30.12 -18.48 -21.11
CA LEU A 48 30.48 -19.89 -21.08
C LEU A 48 31.18 -20.29 -19.76
N GLN A 49 31.97 -19.39 -19.18
CA GLN A 49 32.63 -19.62 -17.89
C GLN A 49 31.62 -19.80 -16.75
N THR A 50 30.52 -19.05 -16.74
CA THR A 50 29.44 -19.19 -15.75
C THR A 50 28.80 -20.58 -15.83
N VAL A 51 28.55 -21.08 -17.04
CA VAL A 51 27.97 -22.42 -17.24
C VAL A 51 28.97 -23.52 -16.86
N LYS A 52 30.28 -23.34 -17.12
CA LYS A 52 31.32 -24.27 -16.63
C LYS A 52 31.36 -24.33 -15.10
N GLN A 53 31.27 -23.18 -14.44
CA GLN A 53 31.21 -23.11 -12.98
C GLN A 53 29.98 -23.83 -12.40
N TRP A 54 28.86 -23.90 -13.14
CA TRP A 54 27.69 -24.65 -12.70
C TRP A 54 27.93 -26.16 -12.57
N ARG A 55 28.90 -26.72 -13.30
CA ARG A 55 29.26 -28.14 -13.16
C ARG A 55 30.15 -28.44 -11.95
N VAL A 56 30.91 -27.45 -11.48
CA VAL A 56 31.89 -27.60 -10.39
C VAL A 56 31.26 -27.34 -9.01
N GLY A 57 30.10 -26.71 -8.96
CA GLY A 57 29.42 -26.37 -7.70
C GLY A 57 28.88 -27.59 -6.92
N PRO A 58 28.55 -27.41 -5.62
CA PRO A 58 28.10 -28.48 -4.73
C PRO A 58 26.79 -29.17 -5.17
N ASN A 59 25.98 -28.51 -6.00
CA ASN A 59 24.84 -29.11 -6.70
C ASN A 59 25.08 -28.94 -8.20
N GLY A 60 25.82 -29.85 -8.82
CA GLY A 60 26.18 -29.75 -10.24
C GLY A 60 24.97 -29.58 -11.17
N CYS A 61 25.16 -28.83 -12.27
CA CYS A 61 24.17 -28.65 -13.32
C CYS A 61 23.71 -30.01 -13.89
N PRO A 62 22.39 -30.26 -14.03
CA PRO A 62 21.88 -31.49 -14.65
C PRO A 62 22.20 -31.53 -16.15
N GLY A 63 22.57 -32.71 -16.65
CA GLY A 63 22.89 -32.96 -18.06
C GLY A 63 24.26 -33.62 -18.24
N GLU A 64 24.40 -34.36 -19.34
CA GLU A 64 25.64 -35.02 -19.74
C GLU A 64 26.23 -34.33 -20.98
N GLU A 65 27.53 -34.55 -21.21
CA GLU A 65 28.19 -34.00 -22.39
C GLU A 65 27.55 -34.57 -23.67
N GLY A 66 27.01 -33.68 -24.51
CA GLY A 66 26.24 -34.07 -25.70
C GLY A 66 24.72 -34.09 -25.52
N ALA A 67 24.20 -33.98 -24.29
CA ALA A 67 22.77 -33.97 -24.00
C ALA A 67 22.42 -33.09 -22.79
N TYR A 68 22.22 -31.80 -23.04
CA TYR A 68 21.78 -30.81 -22.05
C TYR A 68 20.30 -30.49 -22.22
N ASP A 69 19.49 -30.94 -21.27
CA ASP A 69 18.06 -30.63 -21.22
C ASP A 69 17.86 -29.23 -20.62
N VAL A 70 17.42 -28.29 -21.46
CA VAL A 70 17.23 -26.89 -21.09
C VAL A 70 16.20 -26.74 -19.96
N GLN A 71 15.13 -27.53 -19.98
CA GLN A 71 14.08 -27.44 -18.95
C GLN A 71 14.60 -27.91 -17.59
N ALA A 72 15.40 -28.99 -17.59
CA ALA A 72 16.03 -29.49 -16.37
C ALA A 72 16.99 -28.45 -15.76
N ILE A 73 17.80 -27.79 -16.61
CA ILE A 73 18.75 -26.75 -16.18
C ILE A 73 18.01 -25.54 -15.62
N ALA A 74 16.91 -25.10 -16.27
CA ALA A 74 16.10 -24.00 -15.79
C ALA A 74 15.50 -24.29 -14.40
N ARG A 75 14.91 -25.49 -14.20
CA ARG A 75 14.36 -25.91 -12.90
C ARG A 75 15.42 -26.00 -11.81
N TRP A 76 16.58 -26.58 -12.13
CA TRP A 76 17.71 -26.63 -11.19
C TRP A 76 18.16 -25.24 -10.76
N ARG A 77 18.23 -24.29 -11.69
CA ARG A 77 18.62 -22.91 -11.40
C ARG A 77 17.61 -22.20 -10.49
N LEU A 78 16.31 -22.43 -10.70
CA LEU A 78 15.26 -21.91 -9.84
C LEU A 78 15.36 -22.47 -8.41
N ALA A 79 15.53 -23.79 -8.27
CA ALA A 79 15.69 -24.44 -6.98
C ALA A 79 16.93 -23.93 -6.22
N ARG A 80 18.05 -23.75 -6.93
CA ARG A 80 19.29 -23.20 -6.37
C ARG A 80 19.13 -21.76 -5.87
N ASN A 81 18.36 -20.93 -6.57
CA ASN A 81 18.11 -19.54 -6.18
C ASN A 81 17.09 -19.43 -5.03
N ALA A 82 16.09 -20.31 -4.99
CA ALA A 82 15.08 -20.33 -3.92
C ALA A 82 15.69 -20.62 -2.55
N GLY A 83 16.60 -21.60 -2.48
CA GLY A 83 17.29 -21.96 -1.22
C GLY A 83 18.23 -20.89 -0.67
N SER A 84 18.71 -19.95 -1.50
CA SER A 84 19.67 -18.92 -1.09
C SER A 84 19.04 -17.57 -0.74
N ARG A 85 17.78 -17.31 -1.11
CA ARG A 85 17.12 -16.00 -0.91
C ARG A 85 15.84 -16.05 -0.06
N GLY A 86 15.20 -17.21 0.08
CA GLY A 86 13.87 -17.31 0.67
C GLY A 86 13.77 -17.00 2.17
N ASP A 87 14.76 -17.38 2.99
CA ASP A 87 14.63 -17.32 4.45
C ASP A 87 15.27 -16.07 5.09
N SER A 88 16.31 -15.50 4.48
CA SER A 88 17.00 -14.31 5.00
C SER A 88 16.35 -12.99 4.58
N GLY A 89 15.81 -12.93 3.36
CA GLY A 89 15.15 -11.73 2.84
C GLY A 89 13.83 -11.43 3.55
N VAL A 90 12.99 -12.46 3.72
CA VAL A 90 11.69 -12.33 4.39
C VAL A 90 11.87 -11.98 5.87
N ARG A 91 12.83 -12.60 6.57
CA ARG A 91 13.15 -12.22 7.96
C ARG A 91 13.64 -10.78 8.08
N ALA A 92 14.52 -10.34 7.18
CA ALA A 92 15.02 -8.96 7.20
C ALA A 92 13.90 -7.94 6.92
N GLU A 93 12.97 -8.25 6.01
CA GLU A 93 11.80 -7.41 5.75
C GLU A 93 10.86 -7.34 6.95
N LEU A 94 10.58 -8.47 7.61
CA LEU A 94 9.75 -8.51 8.82
C LEU A 94 10.38 -7.75 9.99
N GLU A 95 11.69 -7.91 10.19
CA GLU A 95 12.44 -7.15 11.21
C GLU A 95 12.41 -5.65 10.92
N GLN A 96 12.56 -5.25 9.66
CA GLN A 96 12.47 -3.84 9.27
C GLN A 96 11.07 -3.26 9.51
N GLN A 97 10.01 -4.03 9.22
CA GLN A 97 8.64 -3.61 9.51
C GLN A 97 8.37 -3.51 11.02
N ALA A 98 8.86 -4.47 11.80
CA ALA A 98 8.72 -4.45 13.26
C ALA A 98 9.40 -3.21 13.87
N LEU A 99 10.62 -2.88 13.43
CA LEU A 99 11.33 -1.69 13.87
C LEU A 99 10.58 -0.40 13.50
N ARG A 100 10.04 -0.30 12.29
CA ARG A 100 9.22 0.86 11.88
C ARG A 100 7.99 1.04 12.77
N LEU A 101 7.27 -0.03 13.06
CA LEU A 101 6.10 0.01 13.94
C LEU A 101 6.48 0.39 15.37
N GLN A 102 7.64 -0.07 15.85
CA GLN A 102 8.14 0.28 17.18
C GLN A 102 8.53 1.75 17.29
N ILE A 103 9.19 2.30 16.28
CA ILE A 103 9.52 3.73 16.19
C ILE A 103 8.25 4.56 16.17
N ALA A 104 7.28 4.24 15.31
CA ALA A 104 6.02 4.97 15.22
C ALA A 104 5.23 4.95 16.56
N ARG A 105 5.24 3.82 17.28
CA ARG A 105 4.64 3.74 18.63
C ARG A 105 5.38 4.60 19.64
N ALA A 106 6.72 4.62 19.61
CA ALA A 106 7.52 5.43 20.50
C ALA A 106 7.29 6.93 20.24
N GLU A 107 7.20 7.34 18.97
CA GLU A 107 6.87 8.70 18.57
C GLU A 107 5.47 9.11 19.05
N LEU A 108 4.45 8.28 18.82
CA LEU A 108 3.09 8.56 19.31
C LEU A 108 3.05 8.67 20.84
N LYS A 109 3.82 7.85 21.55
CA LYS A 109 3.93 7.92 23.01
C LYS A 109 4.60 9.22 23.46
N LEU A 110 5.67 9.63 22.79
CA LEU A 110 6.36 10.89 23.06
C LEU A 110 5.47 12.11 22.75
N GLN A 111 4.68 12.06 21.68
CA GLN A 111 3.68 13.09 21.36
C GLN A 111 2.53 13.14 22.36
N ALA A 112 2.13 11.99 22.93
CA ALA A 112 1.15 11.95 24.02
C ALA A 112 1.72 12.52 25.32
N GLU A 113 2.96 12.17 25.68
CA GLU A 113 3.64 12.63 26.89
C GLU A 113 4.02 14.12 26.83
N SER A 114 4.35 14.64 25.64
CA SER A 114 4.60 16.07 25.42
C SER A 114 3.33 16.93 25.41
N GLY A 115 2.15 16.31 25.45
CA GLY A 115 0.86 17.01 25.47
C GLY A 115 0.43 17.56 24.11
N GLU A 116 1.10 17.19 23.02
CA GLU A 116 0.73 17.57 21.65
C GLU A 116 -0.53 16.82 21.19
N LEU A 117 -0.71 15.57 21.65
CA LEU A 117 -1.92 14.80 21.38
C LEU A 117 -3.02 15.10 22.40
N VAL A 118 -4.10 15.69 21.91
CA VAL A 118 -5.32 15.91 22.70
C VAL A 118 -6.20 14.68 22.62
N THR A 119 -6.75 14.25 23.76
CA THR A 119 -7.70 13.12 23.77
C THR A 119 -8.92 13.44 22.90
N ARG A 120 -9.43 12.44 22.17
CA ARG A 120 -10.65 12.57 21.37
C ARG A 120 -11.83 13.23 22.11
N PRO A 121 -12.16 12.87 23.38
CA PRO A 121 -13.23 13.56 24.11
C PRO A 121 -12.91 15.04 24.37
N ALA A 122 -11.66 15.40 24.68
CA ALA A 122 -11.26 16.79 24.88
C ALA A 122 -11.36 17.60 23.58
N ALA A 123 -10.90 17.05 22.45
CA ALA A 123 -11.05 17.68 21.14
C ALA A 123 -12.54 17.89 20.79
N LYS A 124 -13.37 16.87 21.00
CA LYS A 124 -14.83 16.97 20.77
C LYS A 124 -15.49 18.03 21.67
N SER A 125 -15.07 18.13 22.92
CA SER A 125 -15.53 19.15 23.86
C SER A 125 -15.14 20.55 23.40
N ALA A 126 -13.88 20.75 23.00
CA ALA A 126 -13.38 22.02 22.48
C ALA A 126 -14.15 22.47 21.23
N ILE A 127 -14.35 21.57 20.27
CA ILE A 127 -15.12 21.85 19.05
C ILE A 127 -16.57 22.21 19.39
N ARG A 128 -17.23 21.45 20.27
CA ARG A 128 -18.59 21.79 20.74
C ARG A 128 -18.64 23.17 21.39
N GLY A 129 -17.65 23.51 22.21
CA GLY A 129 -17.52 24.83 22.82
C GLY A 129 -17.36 25.95 21.78
N MET A 130 -16.58 25.73 20.73
CA MET A 130 -16.44 26.68 19.62
C MET A 130 -17.77 26.91 18.90
N PHE A 131 -18.50 25.84 18.53
CA PHE A 131 -19.80 25.95 17.88
C PHE A 131 -20.87 26.59 18.78
N ALA A 132 -20.85 26.31 20.09
CA ALA A 132 -21.75 26.94 21.04
C ALA A 132 -21.51 28.46 21.12
N ARG A 133 -20.25 28.90 21.15
CA ARG A 133 -19.90 30.33 21.11
C ARG A 133 -20.31 30.99 19.80
N LEU A 134 -20.05 30.34 18.68
CA LEU A 134 -20.44 30.85 17.35
C LEU A 134 -21.97 31.00 17.26
N LYS A 135 -22.72 29.99 17.71
CA LYS A 135 -24.18 30.06 17.76
C LYS A 135 -24.65 31.27 18.58
N ALA A 136 -24.10 31.47 19.78
CA ALA A 136 -24.46 32.59 20.64
C ALA A 136 -24.17 33.95 19.98
N GLN A 137 -23.05 34.08 19.27
CA GLN A 137 -22.73 35.29 18.52
C GLN A 137 -23.71 35.56 17.37
N ILE A 138 -24.10 34.52 16.62
CA ILE A 138 -25.06 34.64 15.52
C ILE A 138 -26.45 35.03 16.07
N GLU A 139 -26.88 34.47 17.20
CA GLU A 139 -28.16 34.80 17.84
C GLU A 139 -28.23 36.24 18.35
N GLN A 140 -27.09 36.89 18.60
CA GLN A 140 -27.01 38.30 19.00
C GLN A 140 -27.07 39.29 17.82
N LEU A 141 -26.86 38.84 16.59
CA LEU A 141 -26.84 39.71 15.41
C LEU A 141 -28.14 40.52 15.21
N PRO A 142 -29.35 39.95 15.36
CA PRO A 142 -30.59 40.73 15.19
C PRO A 142 -30.66 41.94 16.14
N ASP A 143 -30.22 41.76 17.39
CA ASP A 143 -30.21 42.84 18.39
C ASP A 143 -29.09 43.86 18.10
N ALA A 144 -27.94 43.43 17.60
CA ALA A 144 -26.85 44.31 17.19
C ALA A 144 -27.18 45.14 15.94
N LEU A 145 -27.98 44.59 15.02
CA LEU A 145 -28.35 45.25 13.75
C LEU A 145 -29.61 46.12 13.88
N ALA A 146 -30.52 45.82 14.81
CA ALA A 146 -31.77 46.57 15.01
C ALA A 146 -31.60 48.10 15.15
N PRO A 147 -30.57 48.64 15.84
CA PRO A 147 -30.36 50.08 15.96
C PRO A 147 -29.99 50.77 14.64
N LEU A 148 -29.43 50.04 13.67
CA LEU A 148 -29.02 50.58 12.37
C LEU A 148 -30.21 50.81 11.42
N VAL A 149 -31.38 50.30 11.80
CA VAL A 149 -32.62 50.36 11.02
C VAL A 149 -33.54 51.47 11.57
N PRO A 150 -34.28 52.20 10.71
CA PRO A 150 -35.27 53.18 11.14
C PRO A 150 -36.26 52.60 12.17
N SER A 151 -36.67 53.43 13.12
CA SER A 151 -37.53 53.03 14.25
C SER A 151 -38.84 52.39 13.82
N GLU A 152 -39.38 52.81 12.68
CA GLU A 152 -40.70 52.44 12.18
C GLU A 152 -40.77 50.97 11.76
N VAL A 153 -39.65 50.40 11.33
CA VAL A 153 -39.56 49.01 10.82
C VAL A 153 -38.68 48.11 11.69
N ARG A 154 -38.16 48.63 12.81
CA ARG A 154 -37.19 47.93 13.67
C ARG A 154 -37.74 46.63 14.27
N THR A 155 -39.00 46.62 14.69
CA THR A 155 -39.66 45.44 15.25
C THR A 155 -39.83 44.33 14.22
N ASP A 156 -40.26 44.68 13.00
CA ASP A 156 -40.48 43.73 11.92
C ASP A 156 -39.15 43.19 11.39
N PHE A 157 -38.16 44.07 11.18
CA PHE A 157 -36.80 43.67 10.81
C PHE A 157 -36.19 42.69 11.83
N ARG A 158 -36.30 43.01 13.13
CA ARG A 158 -35.78 42.14 14.20
C ARG A 158 -36.42 40.76 14.14
N ARG A 159 -37.75 40.70 14.00
CA ARG A 159 -38.49 39.43 13.88
C ARG A 159 -38.01 38.62 12.69
N ASP A 160 -37.93 39.24 11.51
CA ASP A 160 -37.47 38.58 10.28
C ASP A 160 -36.04 38.06 10.39
N CYS A 161 -35.14 38.85 10.99
CA CYS A 161 -33.77 38.44 11.24
C CYS A 161 -33.67 37.25 12.19
N VAL A 162 -34.44 37.23 13.28
CA VAL A 162 -34.49 36.10 14.21
C VAL A 162 -34.97 34.83 13.50
N ASP A 163 -36.03 34.93 12.70
CA ASP A 163 -36.57 33.80 11.95
C ASP A 163 -35.56 33.26 10.93
N ARG A 164 -34.88 34.15 10.18
CA ARG A 164 -33.83 33.74 9.22
C ARG A 164 -32.63 33.11 9.91
N VAL A 165 -32.16 33.67 11.03
CA VAL A 165 -31.07 33.10 11.83
C VAL A 165 -31.45 31.71 12.32
N ARG A 166 -32.68 31.52 12.80
CA ARG A 166 -33.17 30.23 13.26
C ARG A 166 -33.21 29.18 12.14
N ILE A 167 -33.70 29.55 10.96
CA ILE A 167 -33.70 28.68 9.77
C ILE A 167 -32.27 28.30 9.39
N PHE A 168 -31.36 29.26 9.33
CA PHE A 168 -29.96 29.03 9.00
C PHE A 168 -29.27 28.09 10.00
N LEU A 169 -29.45 28.30 11.30
CA LEU A 169 -28.90 27.43 12.34
C LEU A 169 -29.49 26.02 12.28
N ALA A 170 -30.78 25.88 11.95
CA ALA A 170 -31.41 24.57 11.74
C ALA A 170 -30.86 23.85 10.51
N GLN A 171 -30.60 24.58 9.42
CA GLN A 171 -29.93 24.03 8.23
C GLN A 171 -28.51 23.56 8.55
N LEU A 172 -27.73 24.35 9.29
CA LEU A 172 -26.39 23.95 9.75
C LEU A 172 -26.42 22.71 10.65
N ALA A 173 -27.41 22.59 11.55
CA ALA A 173 -27.55 21.43 12.42
C ALA A 173 -27.90 20.15 11.64
N ASN A 174 -28.65 20.28 10.55
CA ASN A 174 -29.02 19.19 9.66
C ASN A 174 -28.00 18.94 8.54
N PHE A 175 -26.96 19.78 8.44
CA PHE A 175 -25.92 19.62 7.44
C PHE A 175 -25.15 18.33 7.74
N ARG A 176 -25.46 17.27 7.00
CA ARG A 176 -24.68 16.04 7.02
C ARG A 176 -23.35 16.35 6.40
N PHE A 177 -22.30 16.29 7.20
CA PHE A 177 -20.92 16.29 6.72
C PHE A 177 -20.76 15.02 5.86
N GLU A 178 -20.97 15.14 4.55
CA GLU A 178 -20.65 14.10 3.58
C GLU A 178 -19.13 13.87 3.64
N ARG A 179 -18.77 12.87 4.45
CA ARG A 179 -17.70 11.89 4.31
C ARG A 179 -16.52 12.20 3.34
N ASP A 180 -15.91 13.37 3.42
CA ASP A 180 -14.61 13.67 2.77
C ASP A 180 -13.39 13.39 3.66
N VAL A 181 -13.55 12.53 4.68
CA VAL A 181 -12.40 11.84 5.31
C VAL A 181 -12.31 10.41 4.76
N SER A 182 -12.45 10.27 3.45
CA SER A 182 -12.06 9.05 2.72
C SER A 182 -10.56 9.13 2.46
N GLY A 183 -9.76 8.98 3.51
CA GLY A 183 -8.32 9.19 3.42
C GLY A 183 -7.54 8.61 4.59
N ASN A 184 -8.01 7.51 5.20
CA ASN A 184 -7.13 6.63 5.97
C ASN A 184 -7.85 5.29 6.31
N GLN A 185 -8.26 4.54 5.29
CA GLN A 185 -8.46 3.11 5.47
C GLN A 185 -7.08 2.47 5.28
N PRO A 186 -6.37 2.05 6.35
CA PRO A 186 -5.20 1.19 6.17
C PRO A 186 -5.66 -0.06 5.41
N PRO A 187 -4.83 -0.62 4.52
CA PRO A 187 -5.18 -1.86 3.82
C PRO A 187 -5.48 -2.93 4.87
N GLU A 188 -6.71 -3.45 4.85
CA GLU A 188 -7.10 -4.65 5.58
C GLU A 188 -6.28 -5.82 5.00
N ASN A 189 -5.10 -6.04 5.59
CA ASN A 189 -4.38 -7.29 5.46
C ASN A 189 -4.86 -8.25 6.57
N GLY A 190 -5.38 -9.38 6.12
CA GLY A 190 -5.80 -10.55 6.89
C GLY A 190 -6.68 -11.36 5.95
N ASP A 191 -6.21 -12.36 5.20
CA ASP A 191 -5.47 -13.56 5.62
C ASP A 191 -6.02 -14.21 6.90
N SER A 192 -6.20 -15.54 6.81
CA SER A 192 -6.84 -16.52 7.71
C SER A 192 -8.36 -16.59 7.60
N GLU A 193 -9.02 -17.73 7.33
CA GLU A 193 -8.79 -19.18 7.46
C GLU A 193 -9.83 -19.86 6.53
N ALA A 194 -9.76 -21.09 6.01
CA ALA A 194 -9.03 -22.33 6.26
C ALA A 194 -9.09 -23.20 4.99
#